data_AF-A0A661HLH5-F1
#
_entry.id   AF-A0A661HLH5-F1
#
_cell.length_a   1.000
_cell.length_b   1.000
_cell.length_c   1.000
_cell.angle_alpha   90.00
_cell.angle_beta   90.00
_cell.angle_gamma   90.00
#
_symmetry.space_group_name_H-M   'P 1'
#
loop_
_entity.id
_entity.type
_entity.pdbx_description
1 polymer ?
#
loop_
_entity_poly.entity_id
_entity_poly.type
_entity_poly.pdbx_seq_one_letter_code
_entity_poly.pdbx_strand_id
1 'polypeptide(L)'
;MFSLAKIIVFYLCIGATSFLFGANTSHPFGLESGMIIYEISGEAQLTPDTNLSIKGKAKLRFKNWGEVKLEEESGEVLTTGAIRHKQRVKRFEKQTKDKIIFADYENEQLLERTKTVNTETNDADTMFLEQKGKENIAGFVCDVWEGVGIKKCIYKGLVLKLETEVSAVSYRKIARQAIFDINTSNKACAVPDYPLQAFGLFKNHSKTKNAYKSENFCKVLKEVVFDKNKNNIKYIVDKVNMQSKERKVFINRIGQDIYKKQKVLLPELLFEMKQTRQCLHTGEDPFSANECIENFSRMKDKLGTQEDDYIILWDDKRKNILLDKIEDEIMYLQSRLPCVNRAKNISDLSTCLK
;
A
#
# COMPACT_ATOMS: atom_id res chain seq x y z
N MET A 1 87.98 -36.54 16.75
CA MET A 1 87.76 -37.87 16.14
C MET A 1 86.35 -38.31 16.46
N PHE A 2 85.60 -38.69 15.41
CA PHE A 2 84.18 -39.03 15.33
C PHE A 2 83.59 -39.83 16.51
N SER A 3 82.30 -39.61 16.81
CA SER A 3 81.28 -40.63 16.52
C SER A 3 79.83 -40.19 16.77
N LEU A 4 78.96 -40.75 15.91
CA LEU A 4 77.54 -41.10 16.11
C LEU A 4 76.44 -40.06 15.81
N ALA A 5 76.06 -40.11 14.53
CA ALA A 5 74.76 -39.76 13.98
C ALA A 5 73.56 -40.34 14.76
N LYS A 6 72.49 -39.54 14.85
CA LYS A 6 71.10 -40.03 14.81
C LYS A 6 70.19 -38.96 14.23
N ILE A 7 69.62 -39.31 13.08
CA ILE A 7 68.49 -38.68 12.39
C ILE A 7 67.21 -38.95 13.19
N ILE A 8 66.30 -37.96 13.30
CA ILE A 8 64.82 -38.01 13.41
C ILE A 8 64.36 -36.53 13.51
N VAL A 9 63.88 -35.89 12.44
CA VAL A 9 62.50 -35.88 11.88
C VAL A 9 61.52 -34.99 12.68
N PHE A 10 61.04 -33.93 11.99
CA PHE A 10 59.79 -33.18 12.17
C PHE A 10 59.61 -32.20 13.35
N TYR A 11 59.45 -30.90 13.07
CA TYR A 11 58.12 -30.30 12.86
C TYR A 11 58.21 -28.86 12.33
N LEU A 12 57.40 -28.58 11.30
CA LEU A 12 57.10 -27.27 10.74
C LEU A 12 56.64 -26.28 11.82
N CYS A 13 57.32 -25.14 11.94
CA CYS A 13 56.74 -23.92 12.50
C CYS A 13 56.29 -23.01 11.35
N ILE A 14 55.21 -23.40 10.65
CA ILE A 14 54.41 -22.43 9.91
C ILE A 14 53.45 -21.84 10.95
N GLY A 15 53.83 -20.69 11.50
CA GLY A 15 52.95 -19.87 12.31
C GLY A 15 51.79 -19.40 11.44
N ALA A 16 50.70 -20.17 11.44
CA ALA A 16 49.41 -19.71 10.97
C ALA A 16 48.96 -18.60 11.92
N THR A 17 49.15 -17.35 11.49
CA THR A 17 48.34 -16.24 11.97
C THR A 17 46.91 -16.53 11.54
N SER A 18 46.13 -17.12 12.44
CA SER A 18 44.70 -17.23 12.30
C SER A 18 44.13 -15.82 12.23
N PHE A 19 43.97 -15.30 11.02
CA PHE A 19 43.02 -14.23 10.74
C PHE A 19 41.66 -14.74 11.22
N LEU A 20 41.25 -14.28 12.40
CA LEU A 20 39.85 -14.29 12.78
C LEU A 20 39.14 -13.39 11.77
N PHE A 21 38.70 -13.97 10.66
CA PHE A 21 37.60 -13.42 9.89
C PHE A 21 36.37 -13.45 10.80
N GLY A 22 36.21 -12.40 11.60
CA GLY A 22 34.92 -12.08 12.17
C GLY A 22 33.96 -11.96 10.99
N ALA A 23 33.01 -12.88 10.89
CA ALA A 23 31.90 -12.74 9.98
C ALA A 23 31.24 -11.39 10.29
N ASN A 24 31.40 -10.40 9.40
CA ASN A 24 30.69 -9.14 9.50
C ASN A 24 29.19 -9.46 9.38
N THR A 25 28.54 -9.68 10.52
CA THR A 25 27.08 -9.76 10.60
C THR A 25 26.55 -8.35 10.37
N SER A 26 26.36 -7.97 9.10
CA SER A 26 25.78 -6.68 8.78
C SER A 26 24.31 -6.71 9.20
N HIS A 27 23.97 -6.03 10.29
CA HIS A 27 22.59 -5.90 10.69
C HIS A 27 21.83 -4.91 9.78
N PRO A 28 20.53 -5.12 9.52
CA PRO A 28 19.73 -4.19 8.73
C PRO A 28 19.70 -2.75 9.26
N PHE A 29 19.71 -2.59 10.59
CA PHE A 29 19.67 -1.27 11.24
C PHE A 29 20.83 -1.10 12.22
N GLY A 30 21.34 0.13 12.33
CA GLY A 30 22.36 0.51 13.31
C GLY A 30 21.81 0.79 14.72
N LEU A 31 20.61 0.30 15.02
CA LEU A 31 19.91 0.48 16.29
C LEU A 31 19.27 -0.85 16.68
N GLU A 32 19.34 -1.22 17.96
CA GLU A 32 18.85 -2.52 18.42
C GLU A 32 17.33 -2.63 18.33
N SER A 33 16.61 -1.60 18.78
CA SER A 33 15.15 -1.56 18.78
C SER A 33 14.61 -0.15 18.55
N GLY A 34 13.35 -0.07 18.14
CA GLY A 34 12.71 1.22 17.91
C GLY A 34 11.26 1.15 17.45
N MET A 35 10.62 2.30 17.50
CA MET A 35 9.28 2.53 17.00
C MET A 35 9.23 3.86 16.25
N ILE A 36 8.65 3.85 15.06
CA ILE A 36 8.48 5.03 14.21
C ILE A 36 7.01 5.14 13.82
N ILE A 37 6.44 6.33 13.97
CA ILE A 37 5.09 6.68 13.51
C ILE A 37 5.23 7.61 12.32
N TYR A 38 4.62 7.21 11.21
CA TYR A 38 4.63 7.93 9.94
C TYR A 38 3.26 8.52 9.65
N GLU A 39 3.27 9.65 8.96
CA GLU A 39 2.15 10.15 8.19
C GLU A 39 2.36 9.80 6.71
N ILE A 40 1.29 9.36 6.06
CA ILE A 40 1.24 9.03 4.64
C ILE A 40 0.31 10.02 3.95
N SER A 41 0.77 10.59 2.85
CA SER A 41 -0.04 11.38 1.93
C SER A 41 0.30 11.03 0.49
N GLY A 42 -0.63 11.22 -0.42
CA GLY A 42 -0.36 11.08 -1.84
C GLY A 42 -1.47 11.67 -2.69
N GLU A 43 -1.12 12.18 -3.85
CA GLU A 43 -2.04 12.85 -4.75
C GLU A 43 -1.72 12.48 -6.21
N ALA A 44 -2.74 12.33 -7.04
CA ALA A 44 -2.56 12.12 -8.47
C ALA A 44 -3.74 12.66 -9.26
N GLN A 45 -3.47 13.21 -10.45
CA GLN A 45 -4.51 13.44 -11.44
C GLN A 45 -4.61 12.21 -12.35
N LEU A 46 -5.68 11.43 -12.21
CA LEU A 46 -5.92 10.22 -13.02
C LEU A 46 -6.48 10.58 -14.40
N THR A 47 -7.38 11.55 -14.47
CA THR A 47 -7.90 12.09 -15.72
C THR A 47 -8.13 13.59 -15.53
N PRO A 48 -8.39 14.38 -16.59
CA PRO A 48 -8.74 15.79 -16.44
C PRO A 48 -9.90 16.00 -15.46
N ASP A 49 -10.82 15.04 -15.38
CA ASP A 49 -12.03 15.09 -14.57
C ASP A 49 -11.97 14.19 -13.32
N THR A 50 -10.84 13.54 -13.00
CA THR A 50 -10.72 12.63 -11.84
C THR A 50 -9.39 12.80 -11.11
N ASN A 51 -9.48 13.14 -9.82
CA ASN A 51 -8.33 13.26 -8.92
C ASN A 51 -8.32 12.12 -7.90
N LEU A 52 -7.13 11.73 -7.45
CA LEU A 52 -6.86 10.74 -6.41
C LEU A 52 -6.16 11.43 -5.23
N SER A 53 -6.61 11.13 -4.03
CA SER A 53 -6.01 11.56 -2.77
C SER A 53 -5.84 10.36 -1.85
N ILE A 54 -4.73 10.31 -1.12
CA ILE A 54 -4.40 9.27 -0.17
C ILE A 54 -3.98 9.93 1.13
N LYS A 55 -4.54 9.47 2.23
CA LYS A 55 -4.17 9.92 3.57
C LYS A 55 -4.08 8.72 4.48
N GLY A 56 -3.07 8.68 5.34
CA GLY A 56 -2.92 7.56 6.25
C GLY A 56 -1.83 7.75 7.29
N LYS A 57 -1.67 6.72 8.11
CA LYS A 57 -0.63 6.60 9.11
C LYS A 57 0.00 5.23 8.99
N ALA A 58 1.30 5.17 9.24
CA ALA A 58 1.98 3.90 9.41
C ALA A 58 2.76 3.85 10.70
N LYS A 59 2.98 2.64 11.19
CA LYS A 59 3.75 2.37 12.40
C LYS A 59 4.72 1.26 12.13
N LEU A 60 6.00 1.56 12.24
CA LEU A 60 7.08 0.58 12.21
C LEU A 60 7.53 0.30 13.64
N ARG A 61 7.63 -0.96 14.01
CA ARG A 61 8.34 -1.43 15.20
C ARG A 61 9.41 -2.41 14.76
N PHE A 62 10.59 -2.32 15.36
CA PHE A 62 11.66 -3.28 15.10
C PHE A 62 12.43 -3.59 16.38
N LYS A 63 13.07 -4.76 16.38
CA LYS A 63 14.00 -5.21 17.41
C LYS A 63 15.09 -6.11 16.82
N ASN A 64 16.09 -6.45 17.61
CA ASN A 64 17.25 -7.25 17.21
C ASN A 64 17.89 -6.68 15.92
N TRP A 65 18.16 -5.37 15.93
CA TRP A 65 18.77 -4.65 14.80
C TRP A 65 18.01 -4.79 13.47
N GLY A 66 16.69 -5.00 13.54
CA GLY A 66 15.84 -5.15 12.38
C GLY A 66 15.68 -6.59 11.87
N GLU A 67 16.17 -7.60 12.59
CA GLU A 67 15.84 -9.00 12.28
C GLU A 67 14.35 -9.30 12.47
N VAL A 68 13.69 -8.58 13.38
CA VAL A 68 12.24 -8.59 13.53
C VAL A 68 11.70 -7.20 13.23
N LYS A 69 10.81 -7.10 12.24
CA LYS A 69 10.13 -5.87 11.86
C LYS A 69 8.63 -6.12 11.85
N LEU A 70 7.85 -5.15 12.31
CA LEU A 70 6.41 -5.16 12.27
C LEU A 70 5.95 -3.79 11.76
N GLU A 71 5.22 -3.80 10.66
CA GLU A 71 4.70 -2.61 10.01
C GLU A 71 3.18 -2.70 9.93
N GLU A 72 2.52 -1.65 10.42
CA GLU A 72 1.08 -1.46 10.35
C GLU A 72 0.80 -0.21 9.53
N GLU A 73 -0.07 -0.28 8.52
CA GLU A 73 -0.51 0.89 7.77
C GLU A 73 -2.03 0.98 7.82
N SER A 74 -2.56 2.18 7.98
CA SER A 74 -4.00 2.45 7.91
C SER A 74 -4.23 3.77 7.20
N GLY A 75 -5.29 3.87 6.42
CA GLY A 75 -5.59 5.09 5.70
C GLY A 75 -6.80 4.99 4.79
N GLU A 76 -6.98 6.01 3.98
CA GLU A 76 -8.05 6.13 3.02
C GLU A 76 -7.49 6.54 1.65
N VAL A 77 -8.04 5.91 0.61
CA VAL A 77 -7.82 6.23 -0.80
C VAL A 77 -9.14 6.79 -1.31
N LEU A 78 -9.12 8.04 -1.76
CA LEU A 78 -10.29 8.78 -2.22
C LEU A 78 -10.08 9.19 -3.68
N THR A 79 -11.06 8.95 -4.55
CA THR A 79 -11.16 9.64 -5.84
C THR A 79 -12.32 10.62 -5.86
N THR A 80 -12.12 11.74 -6.54
CA THR A 80 -13.11 12.80 -6.69
C THR A 80 -13.22 13.22 -8.16
N GLY A 81 -14.34 13.87 -8.51
CA GLY A 81 -14.66 14.26 -9.89
C GLY A 81 -15.64 13.29 -10.56
N ALA A 82 -15.40 12.94 -11.81
CA ALA A 82 -16.23 12.03 -12.61
C ALA A 82 -16.26 10.61 -12.03
N ILE A 83 -15.19 10.17 -11.37
CA ILE A 83 -15.14 8.90 -10.64
C ILE A 83 -14.98 9.19 -9.16
N ARG A 84 -16.03 8.88 -8.39
CA ARG A 84 -16.01 8.99 -6.94
C ARG A 84 -15.84 7.60 -6.31
N HIS A 85 -14.85 7.48 -5.42
CA HIS A 85 -14.53 6.22 -4.76
C HIS A 85 -13.89 6.50 -3.42
N LYS A 86 -14.26 5.74 -2.39
CA LYS A 86 -13.60 5.75 -1.09
C LYS A 86 -13.27 4.33 -0.69
N GLN A 87 -11.99 4.09 -0.42
CA GLN A 87 -11.50 2.83 0.08
C GLN A 87 -10.71 3.06 1.36
N ARG A 88 -11.14 2.39 2.43
CA ARG A 88 -10.33 2.24 3.63
C ARG A 88 -9.29 1.15 3.41
N VAL A 89 -8.06 1.45 3.79
CA VAL A 89 -6.91 0.55 3.66
C VAL A 89 -6.41 0.24 5.06
N LYS A 90 -6.23 -1.06 5.34
CA LYS A 90 -5.56 -1.55 6.54
C LYS A 90 -4.57 -2.63 6.12
N ARG A 91 -3.35 -2.54 6.62
CA ARG A 91 -2.26 -3.47 6.31
C ARG A 91 -1.47 -3.79 7.56
N PHE A 92 -1.04 -5.04 7.61
CA PHE A 92 -0.15 -5.55 8.63
C PHE A 92 0.86 -6.47 7.96
N GLU A 93 2.13 -6.24 8.28
CA GLU A 93 3.24 -7.07 7.84
C GLU A 93 4.22 -7.28 8.99
N LYS A 94 4.52 -8.53 9.30
CA LYS A 94 5.57 -8.90 10.25
C LYS A 94 6.64 -9.68 9.50
N GLN A 95 7.86 -9.18 9.53
CA GLN A 95 9.03 -9.84 8.97
C GLN A 95 9.91 -10.38 10.10
N THR A 96 10.37 -11.61 9.93
CA THR A 96 11.47 -12.20 10.69
C THR A 96 12.57 -12.62 9.72
N LYS A 97 13.66 -13.20 10.23
CA LYS A 97 14.77 -13.72 9.42
C LYS A 97 14.29 -14.64 8.28
N ASP A 98 13.36 -15.54 8.58
CA ASP A 98 12.97 -16.63 7.67
C ASP A 98 11.55 -16.48 7.11
N LYS A 99 10.73 -15.58 7.67
CA LYS A 99 9.29 -15.55 7.42
C LYS A 99 8.76 -14.13 7.24
N ILE A 100 7.71 -14.02 6.45
CA ILE A 100 6.87 -12.83 6.35
C ILE A 100 5.43 -13.24 6.58
N ILE A 101 4.77 -12.58 7.53
CA ILE A 101 3.36 -12.79 7.89
C ILE A 101 2.57 -11.55 7.52
N PHE A 102 1.48 -11.73 6.79
CA PHE A 102 0.53 -10.68 6.45
C PHE A 102 -0.80 -10.96 7.15
N ALA A 103 -1.53 -9.91 7.53
CA ALA A 103 -2.94 -10.06 7.90
C ALA A 103 -3.84 -9.79 6.68
N ASP A 104 -4.74 -10.71 6.41
CA ASP A 104 -5.86 -10.57 5.47
C ASP A 104 -7.10 -10.26 6.30
N TYR A 105 -7.40 -8.97 6.42
CA TYR A 105 -8.52 -8.49 7.23
C TYR A 105 -9.88 -8.79 6.59
N GLU A 106 -9.95 -9.04 5.28
CA GLU A 106 -11.21 -9.33 4.60
C GLU A 106 -11.66 -10.77 4.88
N ASN A 107 -10.70 -11.71 4.93
CA ASN A 107 -10.96 -13.11 5.22
C ASN A 107 -10.60 -13.52 6.66
N GLU A 108 -10.26 -12.54 7.51
CA GLU A 108 -9.87 -12.74 8.91
C GLU A 108 -8.82 -13.84 9.10
N GLN A 109 -7.73 -13.81 8.32
CA GLN A 109 -6.69 -14.85 8.34
C GLN A 109 -5.27 -14.25 8.29
N LEU A 110 -4.29 -14.98 8.81
CA LEU A 110 -2.87 -14.66 8.64
C LEU A 110 -2.27 -15.50 7.50
N LEU A 111 -1.51 -14.84 6.64
CA LEU A 111 -0.86 -15.46 5.49
C LEU A 111 0.66 -15.49 5.72
N GLU A 112 1.24 -16.67 5.89
CA GLU A 112 2.69 -16.83 6.13
C GLU A 112 3.43 -17.32 4.88
N ARG A 113 4.54 -16.65 4.56
CA ARG A 113 5.44 -17.03 3.47
C ARG A 113 6.88 -17.11 3.97
N THR A 114 7.63 -18.11 3.51
CA THR A 114 9.08 -18.17 3.71
C THR A 114 9.77 -17.07 2.90
N LYS A 115 10.75 -16.43 3.51
CA LYS A 115 11.62 -15.46 2.84
C LYS A 115 12.56 -16.25 1.94
N THR A 116 12.40 -16.14 0.61
CA THR A 116 13.40 -16.68 -0.30
C THR A 116 14.70 -15.92 -0.07
N VAL A 117 15.81 -16.65 0.11
CA VAL A 117 17.16 -16.11 0.26
C VAL A 117 17.61 -15.53 -1.08
N ASN A 118 16.99 -14.43 -1.49
CA ASN A 118 17.59 -13.52 -2.46
C ASN A 118 18.23 -12.43 -1.63
N THR A 119 19.53 -12.29 -1.81
CA THR A 119 20.43 -11.30 -1.22
C THR A 119 19.82 -9.90 -1.23
N GLU A 120 19.04 -9.56 -0.21
CA GLU A 120 18.73 -8.19 0.17
C GLU A 120 20.01 -7.60 0.76
N THR A 121 20.93 -7.23 -0.12
CA THR A 121 22.07 -6.39 0.25
C THR A 121 21.50 -5.09 0.83
N ASN A 122 22.09 -4.61 1.92
CA ASN A 122 21.71 -3.36 2.60
C ASN A 122 21.66 -2.14 1.65
N ASP A 123 22.27 -2.23 0.46
CA ASP A 123 22.25 -1.22 -0.60
C ASP A 123 20.94 -1.14 -1.41
N ALA A 124 19.94 -2.00 -1.16
CA ALA A 124 18.68 -1.95 -1.89
C ALA A 124 17.93 -0.61 -1.71
N ASP A 125 18.09 0.03 -0.55
CA ASP A 125 17.39 1.28 -0.25
C ASP A 125 18.04 2.53 -0.85
N THR A 126 19.32 2.48 -1.17
CA THR A 126 20.10 3.58 -1.76
C THR A 126 20.44 3.33 -3.23
N MET A 127 20.06 2.19 -3.79
CA MET A 127 20.32 1.83 -5.18
C MET A 127 19.79 2.92 -6.13
N PHE A 128 20.68 3.46 -6.96
CA PHE A 128 20.42 4.56 -7.91
C PHE A 128 20.11 5.92 -7.29
N LEU A 129 20.43 6.12 -6.01
CA LEU A 129 20.33 7.41 -5.34
C LEU A 129 21.72 7.96 -5.02
N GLU A 130 21.85 9.28 -5.06
CA GLU A 130 23.05 9.99 -4.66
C GLU A 130 22.82 10.66 -3.31
N GLN A 131 23.80 10.61 -2.42
CA GLN A 131 23.72 11.34 -1.16
C GLN A 131 23.84 12.85 -1.44
N LYS A 132 22.82 13.63 -1.11
CA LYS A 132 22.71 15.08 -1.37
C LYS A 132 22.71 15.95 -0.11
N GLY A 133 23.08 15.38 1.04
CA GLY A 133 23.28 16.15 2.28
C GLY A 133 22.62 15.49 3.48
N LYS A 134 22.14 16.34 4.41
CA LYS A 134 21.50 15.91 5.66
C LYS A 134 20.24 16.72 5.92
N GLU A 135 19.24 16.09 6.53
CA GLU A 135 17.97 16.72 6.90
C GLU A 135 17.56 16.22 8.31
N ASN A 136 16.88 17.06 9.09
CA ASN A 136 16.37 16.67 10.40
C ASN A 136 14.90 16.23 10.27
N ILE A 137 14.62 14.96 10.57
CA ILE A 137 13.28 14.38 10.55
C ILE A 137 12.98 13.75 11.91
N ALA A 138 11.86 14.14 12.51
CA ALA A 138 11.41 13.65 13.82
C ALA A 138 12.48 13.77 14.94
N GLY A 139 13.35 14.78 14.86
CA GLY A 139 14.42 15.03 15.84
C GLY A 139 15.75 14.34 15.52
N PHE A 140 15.85 13.59 14.41
CA PHE A 140 17.05 12.87 14.02
C PHE A 140 17.61 13.41 12.70
N VAL A 141 18.92 13.64 12.68
CA VAL A 141 19.65 14.04 11.47
C VAL A 141 19.91 12.79 10.63
N CYS A 142 19.30 12.72 9.45
CA CYS A 142 19.44 11.62 8.50
C CYS A 142 20.17 12.07 7.23
N ASP A 143 20.81 11.11 6.57
CA ASP A 143 21.44 11.34 5.27
C ASP A 143 20.37 11.39 4.19
N VAL A 144 20.39 12.45 3.39
CA VAL A 144 19.46 12.66 2.28
C VAL A 144 20.01 11.97 1.05
N TRP A 145 19.21 11.11 0.45
CA TRP A 145 19.50 10.36 -0.77
C TRP A 145 18.46 10.76 -1.82
N GLU A 146 18.92 11.28 -2.94
CA GLU A 146 18.05 11.79 -4.01
C GLU A 146 18.39 11.13 -5.34
N GLY A 147 17.34 10.89 -6.13
CA GLY A 147 17.43 10.38 -7.48
C GLY A 147 16.22 10.87 -8.27
N VAL A 148 16.02 10.28 -9.44
CA VAL A 148 14.98 10.71 -10.37
C VAL A 148 13.59 10.51 -9.75
N GLY A 149 12.94 11.61 -9.36
CA GLY A 149 11.59 11.61 -8.78
C GLY A 149 11.50 10.93 -7.41
N ILE A 150 12.62 10.71 -6.71
CA ILE A 150 12.67 10.04 -5.40
C ILE A 150 13.61 10.80 -4.47
N LYS A 151 13.16 11.02 -3.25
CA LYS A 151 13.98 11.51 -2.14
C LYS A 151 13.75 10.65 -0.90
N LYS A 152 14.84 10.18 -0.30
CA LYS A 152 14.83 9.44 0.97
C LYS A 152 15.68 10.17 2.00
N CYS A 153 15.28 10.12 3.27
CA CYS A 153 16.14 10.50 4.38
C CYS A 153 16.34 9.28 5.28
N ILE A 154 17.58 8.79 5.35
CA ILE A 154 17.92 7.51 5.98
C ILE A 154 18.76 7.76 7.23
N TYR A 155 18.29 7.29 8.38
CA TYR A 155 18.98 7.34 9.67
C TYR A 155 19.37 5.94 10.11
N LYS A 156 20.67 5.60 10.13
CA LYS A 156 21.17 4.29 10.58
C LYS A 156 20.44 3.09 9.93
N GLY A 157 20.15 3.19 8.62
CA GLY A 157 19.41 2.18 7.85
C GLY A 157 17.89 2.30 7.90
N LEU A 158 17.33 3.23 8.68
CA LEU A 158 15.89 3.48 8.76
C LEU A 158 15.47 4.63 7.85
N VAL A 159 14.54 4.37 6.95
CA VAL A 159 13.94 5.42 6.12
C VAL A 159 12.96 6.23 6.98
N LEU A 160 13.38 7.44 7.38
CA LEU A 160 12.55 8.38 8.14
C LEU A 160 11.65 9.21 7.23
N LYS A 161 12.07 9.43 5.99
CA LYS A 161 11.30 10.17 4.97
C LYS A 161 11.45 9.48 3.63
N LEU A 162 10.33 9.32 2.93
CA LEU A 162 10.27 8.93 1.52
C LEU A 162 9.33 9.89 0.81
N GLU A 163 9.82 10.53 -0.23
CA GLU A 163 9.03 11.35 -1.15
C GLU A 163 9.25 10.82 -2.56
N THR A 164 8.16 10.67 -3.30
CA THR A 164 8.20 10.33 -4.72
C THR A 164 7.31 11.27 -5.50
N GLU A 165 7.83 11.76 -6.61
CA GLU A 165 7.11 12.64 -7.54
C GLU A 165 7.43 12.22 -8.97
N VAL A 166 6.45 11.60 -9.64
CA VAL A 166 6.59 11.09 -11.00
C VAL A 166 5.31 11.36 -11.79
N SER A 167 5.41 12.06 -12.92
CA SER A 167 4.29 12.30 -13.85
C SER A 167 3.03 12.88 -13.19
N ALA A 168 3.21 13.90 -12.34
CA ALA A 168 2.16 14.54 -11.53
C ALA A 168 1.46 13.61 -10.52
N VAL A 169 2.15 12.54 -10.12
CA VAL A 169 1.78 11.67 -9.00
C VAL A 169 2.75 11.90 -7.87
N SER A 170 2.26 12.36 -6.73
CA SER A 170 3.02 12.58 -5.51
C SER A 170 2.67 11.53 -4.46
N TYR A 171 3.68 11.11 -3.70
CA TYR A 171 3.50 10.27 -2.52
C TYR A 171 4.57 10.60 -1.50
N ARG A 172 4.16 10.74 -0.24
CA ARG A 172 5.05 11.05 0.88
C ARG A 172 4.74 10.15 2.06
N LYS A 173 5.79 9.62 2.68
CA LYS A 173 5.76 8.89 3.95
C LYS A 173 6.81 9.50 4.86
N ILE A 174 6.37 10.25 5.86
CA ILE A 174 7.25 11.08 6.71
C ILE A 174 7.08 10.68 8.17
N ALA A 175 8.18 10.36 8.83
CA ALA A 175 8.19 10.10 10.27
C ALA A 175 7.81 11.37 11.03
N ARG A 176 6.76 11.27 11.85
CA ARG A 176 6.33 12.31 12.77
C ARG A 176 6.88 12.11 14.17
N GLN A 177 7.13 10.86 14.52
CA GLN A 177 7.72 10.47 15.80
C GLN A 177 8.62 9.26 15.59
N ALA A 178 9.81 9.29 16.19
CA ALA A 178 10.71 8.16 16.27
C ALA A 178 11.24 8.04 17.70
N ILE A 179 11.19 6.84 18.26
CA ILE A 179 11.71 6.52 19.58
C ILE A 179 12.56 5.26 19.43
N PHE A 180 13.81 5.32 19.86
CA PHE A 180 14.78 4.23 19.75
C PHE A 180 15.17 3.71 21.13
N ASP A 181 15.81 2.54 21.14
CA ASP A 181 16.32 1.89 22.36
C ASP A 181 15.19 1.64 23.40
N ILE A 182 14.00 1.32 22.89
CA ILE A 182 12.84 1.00 23.69
C ILE A 182 12.88 -0.46 24.14
N ASN A 183 12.51 -0.70 25.40
CA ASN A 183 12.29 -2.06 25.90
C ASN A 183 11.00 -2.63 25.27
N THR A 184 11.12 -3.22 24.08
CA THR A 184 9.97 -3.82 23.39
C THR A 184 9.58 -5.13 24.06
N SER A 185 8.51 -5.11 24.86
CA SER A 185 7.92 -6.37 25.33
C SER A 185 7.44 -7.22 24.15
N ASN A 186 7.52 -8.55 24.26
CA ASN A 186 7.10 -9.46 23.19
C ASN A 186 5.63 -9.29 22.78
N LYS A 187 4.77 -8.80 23.69
CA LYS A 187 3.35 -8.51 23.42
C LYS A 187 3.16 -7.36 22.42
N ALA A 188 4.07 -6.38 22.39
CA ALA A 188 3.98 -5.25 21.46
C ALA A 188 4.31 -5.62 20.01
N CYS A 189 4.86 -6.82 19.77
CA CYS A 189 5.15 -7.39 18.45
C CYS A 189 4.26 -8.61 18.14
N ALA A 190 3.14 -8.76 18.84
CA ALA A 190 2.15 -9.80 18.58
C ALA A 190 1.51 -9.60 17.20
N VAL A 191 1.13 -10.71 16.58
CA VAL A 191 0.28 -10.71 15.38
C VAL A 191 -1.18 -10.59 15.82
N PRO A 192 -2.08 -10.08 14.97
CA PRO A 192 -3.53 -10.13 15.22
C PRO A 192 -3.98 -11.57 15.49
N ASP A 193 -5.01 -11.72 16.31
CA ASP A 193 -5.59 -13.02 16.65
C ASP A 193 -6.49 -13.52 15.51
N TYR A 194 -5.86 -14.10 14.48
CA TYR A 194 -6.50 -14.69 13.32
C TYR A 194 -5.87 -16.05 13.01
N PRO A 195 -6.63 -17.01 12.42
CA PRO A 195 -6.10 -18.30 12.00
C PRO A 195 -4.92 -18.14 11.03
N LEU A 196 -3.81 -18.84 11.32
CA LEU A 196 -2.61 -18.83 10.50
C LEU A 196 -2.68 -19.86 9.37
N GLN A 197 -2.68 -19.39 8.13
CA GLN A 197 -2.50 -20.21 6.94
C GLN A 197 -1.02 -20.17 6.51
N ALA A 198 -0.30 -21.23 6.83
CA ALA A 198 1.06 -21.42 6.33
C ALA A 198 0.99 -21.87 4.86
N PHE A 199 1.64 -21.13 3.95
CA PHE A 199 1.86 -21.61 2.59
C PHE A 199 2.98 -22.66 2.59
N GLY A 200 2.67 -23.86 3.09
CA GLY A 200 3.54 -25.02 3.00
C GLY A 200 3.52 -25.60 1.59
N LEU A 201 4.67 -25.56 0.90
CA LEU A 201 5.28 -26.53 -0.05
C LEU A 201 4.43 -27.54 -0.86
N PHE A 202 3.11 -27.41 -1.00
CA PHE A 202 2.29 -28.27 -1.83
C PHE A 202 2.02 -27.57 -3.16
N LYS A 203 2.75 -28.01 -4.20
CA LYS A 203 2.34 -27.90 -5.61
C LYS A 203 1.09 -28.76 -5.82
N ASN A 204 -0.02 -28.42 -5.20
CA ASN A 204 -1.31 -28.99 -5.56
C ASN A 204 -2.14 -27.90 -6.20
N HIS A 205 -2.76 -28.24 -7.33
CA HIS A 205 -3.41 -27.38 -8.31
C HIS A 205 -4.64 -26.60 -7.81
N SER A 206 -4.78 -26.35 -6.52
CA SER A 206 -5.67 -25.32 -6.00
C SER A 206 -5.07 -23.95 -6.31
N LYS A 207 -5.34 -23.46 -7.53
CA LYS A 207 -5.39 -22.03 -7.79
C LYS A 207 -6.36 -21.44 -6.75
N THR A 208 -5.85 -21.00 -5.61
CA THR A 208 -6.60 -20.10 -4.75
C THR A 208 -6.89 -18.89 -5.62
N LYS A 209 -8.16 -18.78 -6.02
CA LYS A 209 -8.70 -17.67 -6.81
C LYS A 209 -8.74 -16.39 -5.97
N ASN A 210 -7.69 -16.07 -5.23
CA ASN A 210 -7.49 -14.72 -4.72
C ASN A 210 -6.93 -13.87 -5.86
N ALA A 211 -7.76 -13.73 -6.90
CA ALA A 211 -7.53 -12.91 -8.10
C ALA A 211 -7.64 -11.40 -7.80
N TYR A 212 -8.01 -11.03 -6.58
CA TYR A 212 -8.02 -9.67 -6.09
C TYR A 212 -6.99 -9.50 -4.97
N LYS A 213 -5.70 -9.63 -5.32
CA LYS A 213 -4.72 -8.79 -4.63
C LYS A 213 -5.03 -7.36 -5.09
N SER A 214 -5.73 -6.59 -4.26
CA SER A 214 -5.74 -5.14 -4.42
C SER A 214 -4.28 -4.70 -4.31
N GLU A 215 -3.64 -4.47 -5.45
CA GLU A 215 -2.31 -3.89 -5.48
C GLU A 215 -2.50 -2.44 -5.06
N ASN A 216 -2.38 -2.21 -3.75
CA ASN A 216 -2.45 -0.89 -3.15
C ASN A 216 -1.58 0.08 -3.98
N PHE A 217 -2.10 1.27 -4.24
CA PHE A 217 -1.38 2.38 -4.86
C PHE A 217 0.07 2.49 -4.39
N CYS A 218 0.33 2.32 -3.09
CA CYS A 218 1.69 2.38 -2.54
C CYS A 218 2.61 1.27 -3.05
N LYS A 219 2.06 0.06 -3.28
CA LYS A 219 2.76 -1.08 -3.89
C LYS A 219 2.97 -0.85 -5.39
N VAL A 220 1.94 -0.37 -6.10
CA VAL A 220 2.06 -0.04 -7.53
C VAL A 220 3.08 1.07 -7.76
N LEU A 221 3.08 2.12 -6.94
CA LEU A 221 4.10 3.17 -6.98
C LEU A 221 5.48 2.60 -6.67
N LYS A 222 5.65 1.84 -5.58
CA LYS A 222 6.93 1.19 -5.27
C LYS A 222 7.40 0.31 -6.43
N GLU A 223 6.53 -0.49 -7.04
CA GLU A 223 6.91 -1.37 -8.16
C GLU A 223 7.18 -0.62 -9.46
N VAL A 224 6.47 0.48 -9.74
CA VAL A 224 6.71 1.29 -10.95
C VAL A 224 7.97 2.13 -10.82
N VAL A 225 8.24 2.64 -9.62
CA VAL A 225 9.42 3.44 -9.29
C VAL A 225 10.66 2.55 -9.14
N PHE A 226 10.52 1.37 -8.54
CA PHE A 226 11.61 0.44 -8.25
C PHE A 226 11.55 -0.85 -9.08
N ASP A 227 11.06 -0.78 -10.33
CA ASP A 227 10.88 -1.97 -11.18
C ASP A 227 12.16 -2.82 -11.17
N LYS A 228 12.06 -4.02 -10.57
CA LYS A 228 13.19 -4.86 -10.12
C LYS A 228 14.01 -5.46 -11.27
N ASN A 229 13.75 -5.06 -12.51
CA ASN A 229 14.57 -5.45 -13.65
C ASN A 229 15.75 -4.47 -13.81
N LYS A 230 16.95 -5.01 -13.58
CA LYS A 230 18.29 -4.37 -13.57
C LYS A 230 18.66 -3.46 -14.76
N ASN A 231 17.80 -3.24 -15.75
CA ASN A 231 18.19 -2.62 -17.03
C ASN A 231 17.56 -1.25 -17.33
N ASN A 232 16.86 -0.60 -16.41
CA ASN A 232 15.94 0.48 -16.78
C ASN A 232 16.12 1.84 -16.06
N ILE A 233 17.36 2.24 -15.75
CA ILE A 233 17.64 3.65 -15.39
C ILE A 233 17.24 4.57 -16.56
N LYS A 234 17.47 4.15 -17.80
CA LYS A 234 17.02 4.86 -19.01
C LYS A 234 15.50 5.06 -19.03
N TYR A 235 14.73 4.07 -18.56
CA TYR A 235 13.27 4.10 -18.52
C TYR A 235 12.69 5.05 -17.45
N ILE A 236 13.40 5.31 -16.35
CA ILE A 236 12.97 6.27 -15.32
C ILE A 236 13.34 7.72 -15.75
N VAL A 237 14.52 7.90 -16.36
CA VAL A 237 14.95 9.20 -16.92
C VAL A 237 14.06 9.62 -18.10
N ASP A 238 13.69 8.70 -18.99
CA ASP A 238 12.76 8.96 -20.10
C ASP A 238 11.34 9.29 -19.58
N LYS A 239 10.97 8.85 -18.36
CA LYS A 239 9.64 9.07 -17.77
C LYS A 239 9.41 10.42 -17.10
N VAL A 240 10.46 11.13 -16.72
CA VAL A 240 10.31 12.52 -16.20
C VAL A 240 9.80 13.46 -17.31
N ASN A 241 10.00 13.08 -18.57
CA ASN A 241 9.51 13.76 -19.76
C ASN A 241 8.53 12.87 -20.57
N MET A 242 7.61 12.19 -19.88
CA MET A 242 6.66 11.27 -20.51
C MET A 242 5.88 11.93 -21.66
N GLN A 243 6.02 11.38 -22.86
CA GLN A 243 5.06 11.60 -23.94
C GLN A 243 3.65 11.17 -23.46
N SER A 244 2.61 11.84 -23.97
CA SER A 244 1.20 11.65 -23.51
C SER A 244 0.73 10.19 -23.47
N LYS A 245 1.29 9.31 -24.32
CA LYS A 245 0.98 7.89 -24.37
C LYS A 245 1.50 7.10 -23.17
N GLU A 246 2.72 7.37 -22.72
CA GLU A 246 3.33 6.67 -21.59
C GLU A 246 2.69 7.08 -20.26
N ARG A 247 2.35 8.37 -20.12
CA ARG A 247 1.58 8.87 -18.97
C ARG A 247 0.24 8.16 -18.86
N LYS A 248 -0.48 7.97 -19.97
CA LYS A 248 -1.73 7.19 -19.98
C LYS A 248 -1.54 5.76 -19.48
N VAL A 249 -0.48 5.07 -19.89
CA VAL A 249 -0.18 3.70 -19.41
C VAL A 249 0.08 3.69 -17.91
N PHE A 250 0.89 4.62 -17.41
CA PHE A 250 1.20 4.73 -15.99
C PHE A 250 -0.04 4.99 -15.13
N ILE A 251 -0.84 5.96 -15.54
CA ILE A 251 -2.06 6.33 -14.82
C ILE A 251 -3.11 5.22 -14.87
N ASN A 252 -3.25 4.54 -16.02
CA ASN A 252 -4.15 3.38 -16.11
C ASN A 252 -3.71 2.26 -15.14
N ARG A 253 -2.41 2.02 -14.96
CA ARG A 253 -1.90 1.05 -13.99
C ARG A 253 -2.24 1.45 -12.55
N ILE A 254 -2.10 2.74 -12.22
CA ILE A 254 -2.47 3.30 -10.92
C ILE A 254 -3.98 3.16 -10.65
N GLY A 255 -4.80 3.53 -11.63
CA GLY A 255 -6.27 3.53 -11.52
C GLY A 255 -6.91 2.17 -11.74
N GLN A 256 -6.15 1.11 -12.03
CA GLN A 256 -6.68 -0.20 -12.42
C GLN A 256 -7.57 -0.82 -11.35
N ASP A 257 -7.18 -0.72 -10.08
CA ASP A 257 -7.97 -1.27 -8.96
C ASP A 257 -9.29 -0.52 -8.77
N ILE A 258 -9.23 0.82 -8.83
CA ILE A 258 -10.41 1.69 -8.80
C ILE A 258 -11.34 1.36 -9.97
N TYR A 259 -10.80 1.26 -11.18
CA TYR A 259 -11.56 0.89 -12.38
C TYR A 259 -12.27 -0.45 -12.21
N LYS A 260 -11.57 -1.50 -11.75
CA LYS A 260 -12.16 -2.82 -11.52
C LYS A 260 -13.28 -2.78 -10.49
N LYS A 261 -13.09 -2.04 -9.39
CA LYS A 261 -14.12 -1.87 -8.34
C LYS A 261 -15.34 -1.13 -8.86
N GLN A 262 -15.15 -0.04 -9.59
CA GLN A 262 -16.25 0.75 -10.16
C GLN A 262 -17.10 -0.07 -11.14
N LYS A 263 -16.49 -1.01 -11.88
CA LYS A 263 -17.22 -1.93 -12.77
C LYS A 263 -18.20 -2.85 -12.04
N VAL A 264 -17.99 -3.08 -10.75
CA VAL A 264 -18.88 -3.86 -9.88
C VAL A 264 -19.83 -2.93 -9.12
N LEU A 265 -19.29 -1.87 -8.51
CA LEU A 265 -20.06 -0.95 -7.66
C LEU A 265 -21.13 -0.16 -8.42
N LEU A 266 -20.90 0.25 -9.67
CA LEU A 266 -21.88 1.08 -10.39
C LEU A 266 -23.16 0.30 -10.75
N PRO A 267 -23.10 -0.94 -11.28
CA PRO A 267 -24.28 -1.78 -11.43
C PRO A 267 -24.99 -2.09 -10.10
N GLU A 268 -24.24 -2.38 -9.03
CA GLU A 268 -24.80 -2.63 -7.70
C GLU A 268 -25.53 -1.39 -7.17
N LEU A 269 -24.93 -0.20 -7.31
CA LEU A 269 -25.55 1.06 -6.93
C LEU A 269 -26.88 1.27 -7.64
N LEU A 270 -26.92 1.05 -8.96
CA LEU A 270 -28.16 1.16 -9.72
C LEU A 270 -29.24 0.21 -9.18
N PHE A 271 -28.85 -1.02 -8.85
CA PHE A 271 -29.79 -2.00 -8.30
C PHE A 271 -30.36 -1.53 -6.95
N GLU A 272 -29.51 -1.08 -6.02
CA GLU A 272 -29.98 -0.55 -4.73
C GLU A 272 -30.85 0.68 -4.89
N MET A 273 -30.50 1.62 -5.78
CA MET A 273 -31.33 2.81 -6.00
C MET A 273 -32.76 2.46 -6.41
N LYS A 274 -32.92 1.45 -7.27
CA LYS A 274 -34.24 0.96 -7.67
C LYS A 274 -35.00 0.33 -6.49
N GLN A 275 -34.31 -0.45 -5.68
CA GLN A 275 -34.91 -1.07 -4.48
C GLN A 275 -35.32 -0.01 -3.46
N THR A 276 -34.42 0.94 -3.16
CA THR A 276 -34.68 2.06 -2.27
C THR A 276 -35.87 2.88 -2.76
N ARG A 277 -35.94 3.22 -4.05
CA ARG A 277 -37.10 3.92 -4.62
C ARG A 277 -38.40 3.16 -4.43
N GLN A 278 -38.42 1.85 -4.71
CA GLN A 278 -39.60 1.02 -4.53
C GLN A 278 -40.05 0.97 -3.06
N CYS A 279 -39.10 0.78 -2.15
CA CYS A 279 -39.33 0.74 -0.71
C CYS A 279 -39.88 2.08 -0.20
N LEU A 280 -39.28 3.21 -0.60
CA LEU A 280 -39.71 4.55 -0.19
C LEU A 280 -41.10 4.90 -0.70
N HIS A 281 -41.55 4.34 -1.83
CA HIS A 281 -42.90 4.55 -2.33
C HIS A 281 -43.96 4.03 -1.34
N THR A 282 -43.69 2.92 -0.66
CA THR A 282 -44.58 2.33 0.35
C THR A 282 -44.30 2.78 1.78
N GLY A 283 -43.15 3.42 2.05
CA GLY A 283 -42.82 3.93 3.38
C GLY A 283 -43.75 5.07 3.80
N GLU A 284 -44.40 4.91 4.95
CA GLU A 284 -45.39 5.85 5.49
C GLU A 284 -44.81 6.78 6.58
N ASP A 285 -43.72 6.38 7.23
CA ASP A 285 -43.12 7.12 8.33
C ASP A 285 -41.58 7.23 8.21
N PRO A 286 -40.95 8.16 8.96
CA PRO A 286 -39.51 8.38 8.88
C PRO A 286 -38.67 7.15 9.24
N PHE A 287 -39.13 6.28 10.14
CA PHE A 287 -38.37 5.10 10.54
C PHE A 287 -38.30 4.10 9.38
N SER A 288 -39.43 3.76 8.77
CA SER A 288 -39.45 2.90 7.57
C SER A 288 -38.68 3.52 6.40
N ALA A 289 -38.76 4.85 6.23
CA ALA A 289 -38.00 5.53 5.18
C ALA A 289 -36.48 5.43 5.40
N ASN A 290 -36.00 5.53 6.64
CA ASN A 290 -34.60 5.34 6.99
C ASN A 290 -34.11 3.90 6.74
N GLU A 291 -34.96 2.89 7.01
CA GLU A 291 -34.64 1.50 6.70
C GLU A 291 -34.46 1.28 5.19
N CYS A 292 -35.33 1.89 4.36
CA CYS A 292 -35.27 1.79 2.90
C CYS A 292 -33.96 2.34 2.29
N ILE A 293 -33.35 3.34 2.92
CA ILE A 293 -32.14 4.01 2.40
C ILE A 293 -30.84 3.44 2.98
N GLU A 294 -30.89 2.53 3.94
CA GLU A 294 -29.69 2.10 4.69
C GLU A 294 -28.62 1.50 3.76
N ASN A 295 -29.02 0.55 2.91
CA ASN A 295 -28.11 -0.10 1.96
C ASN A 295 -27.56 0.89 0.92
N PHE A 296 -28.42 1.76 0.40
CA PHE A 296 -28.03 2.82 -0.53
C PHE A 296 -27.02 3.78 0.11
N SER A 297 -27.25 4.21 1.36
CA SER A 297 -26.35 5.07 2.13
C SER A 297 -24.98 4.40 2.32
N ARG A 298 -24.96 3.10 2.60
CA ARG A 298 -23.73 2.31 2.72
C ARG A 298 -22.96 2.23 1.40
N MET A 299 -23.64 2.14 0.27
CA MET A 299 -22.99 2.20 -1.05
C MET A 299 -22.47 3.59 -1.38
N LYS A 300 -23.22 4.65 -1.05
CA LYS A 300 -22.77 6.04 -1.16
C LYS A 300 -21.47 6.29 -0.39
N ASP A 301 -21.32 5.76 0.82
CA ASP A 301 -20.05 5.88 1.55
C ASP A 301 -18.88 5.22 0.80
N LYS A 302 -19.06 4.04 0.19
CA LYS A 302 -18.04 3.39 -0.65
C LYS A 302 -17.69 4.19 -1.91
N LEU A 303 -18.59 5.05 -2.37
CA LEU A 303 -18.37 5.99 -3.47
C LEU A 303 -17.80 7.32 -2.99
N GLY A 304 -17.54 7.50 -1.69
CA GLY A 304 -16.96 8.72 -1.15
C GLY A 304 -17.94 9.89 -1.09
N THR A 305 -19.25 9.64 -1.20
CA THR A 305 -20.28 10.62 -0.89
C THR A 305 -20.72 10.41 0.55
N GLN A 306 -20.29 11.30 1.45
CA GLN A 306 -20.84 11.38 2.80
C GLN A 306 -21.92 12.45 2.79
N GLU A 307 -23.17 12.01 2.86
CA GLU A 307 -24.32 12.84 3.20
C GLU A 307 -24.97 12.18 4.41
N ASP A 308 -25.34 12.98 5.42
CA ASP A 308 -26.21 12.50 6.50
C ASP A 308 -27.59 12.30 5.88
N ASP A 309 -27.81 11.10 5.36
CA ASP A 309 -29.03 10.74 4.64
C ASP A 309 -30.22 10.49 5.60
N TYR A 310 -30.08 10.78 6.90
CA TYR A 310 -31.10 10.47 7.90
C TYR A 310 -32.37 11.30 7.70
N ILE A 311 -33.48 10.59 7.50
CA ILE A 311 -34.81 11.18 7.28
C ILE A 311 -35.43 11.46 8.64
N ILE A 312 -35.43 12.73 9.05
CA ILE A 312 -36.08 13.18 10.29
C ILE A 312 -37.56 13.48 10.06
N LEU A 313 -37.92 13.95 8.87
CA LEU A 313 -39.27 14.38 8.51
C LEU A 313 -39.67 13.75 7.17
N TRP A 314 -40.83 13.10 7.16
CA TRP A 314 -41.33 12.30 6.05
C TRP A 314 -42.78 12.67 5.69
N ASP A 315 -42.97 13.92 5.22
CA ASP A 315 -44.23 14.38 4.65
C ASP A 315 -44.29 14.13 3.13
N ASP A 316 -45.49 14.15 2.54
CA ASP A 316 -45.70 13.86 1.12
C ASP A 316 -44.82 14.71 0.19
N LYS A 317 -44.60 15.98 0.56
CA LYS A 317 -43.78 16.89 -0.24
C LYS A 317 -42.32 16.43 -0.24
N ARG A 318 -41.75 16.12 0.94
CA ARG A 318 -40.36 15.64 1.06
C ARG A 318 -40.19 14.27 0.43
N LYS A 319 -41.16 13.38 0.62
CA LYS A 319 -41.19 12.05 0.00
C LYS A 319 -41.10 12.16 -1.51
N ASN A 320 -41.95 12.97 -2.13
CA ASN A 320 -41.95 13.15 -3.58
C ASN A 320 -40.62 13.76 -4.08
N ILE A 321 -40.09 14.78 -3.40
CA ILE A 321 -38.78 15.36 -3.75
C ILE A 321 -37.65 14.32 -3.71
N LEU A 322 -37.62 13.47 -2.68
CA LEU A 322 -36.59 12.43 -2.57
C LEU A 322 -36.77 11.35 -3.66
N LEU A 323 -38.01 10.94 -3.92
CA LEU A 323 -38.31 9.97 -4.99
C LEU A 323 -37.90 10.49 -6.36
N ASP A 324 -38.20 11.76 -6.67
CA ASP A 324 -37.80 12.40 -7.92
C ASP A 324 -36.28 12.46 -8.05
N LYS A 325 -35.57 12.86 -6.98
CA LYS A 325 -34.09 12.86 -6.96
C LYS A 325 -33.50 11.48 -7.23
N ILE A 326 -34.05 10.43 -6.60
CA ILE A 326 -33.58 9.06 -6.81
C ILE A 326 -33.88 8.60 -8.24
N GLU A 327 -35.06 8.93 -8.79
CA GLU A 327 -35.41 8.60 -10.18
C GLU A 327 -34.46 9.26 -11.18
N ASP A 328 -34.16 10.55 -11.00
CA ASP A 328 -33.21 11.28 -11.85
C ASP A 328 -31.82 10.63 -11.83
N GLU A 329 -31.34 10.24 -10.65
CA GLU A 329 -30.05 9.55 -10.51
C GLU A 329 -30.09 8.14 -11.13
N ILE A 330 -31.21 7.40 -11.00
CA ILE A 330 -31.43 6.09 -11.66
C ILE A 330 -31.33 6.26 -13.18
N MET A 331 -32.07 7.22 -13.74
CA MET A 331 -32.09 7.50 -15.17
C MET A 331 -30.71 7.88 -15.68
N TYR A 332 -30.01 8.76 -14.94
CA TYR A 332 -28.62 9.14 -15.24
C TYR A 332 -27.72 7.90 -15.30
N LEU A 333 -27.67 7.10 -14.24
CA LEU A 333 -26.77 5.95 -14.16
C LEU A 333 -27.11 4.88 -15.20
N GLN A 334 -28.39 4.59 -15.41
CA GLN A 334 -28.86 3.68 -16.46
C GLN A 334 -28.37 4.09 -17.84
N SER A 335 -28.43 5.39 -18.17
CA SER A 335 -27.98 5.91 -19.46
C SER A 335 -26.46 5.74 -19.65
N ARG A 336 -25.67 5.77 -18.57
CA ARG A 336 -24.20 5.65 -18.62
C ARG A 336 -23.71 4.20 -18.60
N LEU A 337 -24.46 3.27 -18.02
CA LEU A 337 -24.03 1.87 -17.89
C LEU A 337 -23.59 1.19 -19.19
N PRO A 338 -24.23 1.40 -20.37
CA PRO A 338 -23.73 0.86 -21.63
C PRO A 338 -22.33 1.35 -22.01
N CYS A 339 -21.98 2.60 -21.67
CA CYS A 339 -20.62 3.13 -21.84
C CYS A 339 -19.67 2.52 -20.80
N VAL A 340 -20.04 2.54 -19.52
CA VAL A 340 -19.27 1.94 -18.41
C VAL A 340 -18.95 0.47 -18.70
N ASN A 341 -19.91 -0.26 -19.28
CA ASN A 341 -19.76 -1.67 -19.65
C ASN A 341 -18.69 -1.90 -20.72
N ARG A 342 -18.55 -0.97 -21.66
CA ARG A 342 -17.57 -1.01 -22.76
C ARG A 342 -16.21 -0.38 -22.41
N ALA A 343 -16.14 0.44 -21.37
CA ALA A 343 -14.89 1.03 -20.89
C ALA A 343 -13.84 -0.06 -20.62
N LYS A 344 -12.58 0.19 -20.97
CA LYS A 344 -11.47 -0.77 -20.82
C LYS A 344 -10.48 -0.38 -19.73
N ASN A 345 -10.51 0.87 -19.27
CA ASN A 345 -9.58 1.44 -18.30
C ASN A 345 -10.21 2.64 -17.57
N ILE A 346 -9.46 3.22 -16.63
CA ILE A 346 -9.93 4.35 -15.81
C ILE A 346 -10.22 5.61 -16.64
N SER A 347 -9.50 5.83 -17.74
CA SER A 347 -9.70 6.99 -18.62
C SER A 347 -11.03 6.90 -19.39
N ASP A 348 -11.31 5.71 -19.97
CA ASP A 348 -12.59 5.44 -20.65
C ASP A 348 -13.75 5.58 -19.65
N LEU A 349 -13.59 5.01 -18.44
CA LEU A 349 -14.61 5.06 -17.40
C LEU A 349 -14.92 6.50 -16.97
N SER A 350 -13.89 7.32 -16.77
CA SER A 350 -14.06 8.74 -16.43
C SER A 350 -14.79 9.50 -17.53
N THR A 351 -14.56 9.16 -18.79
CA THR A 351 -15.24 9.79 -19.93
C THR A 351 -16.72 9.41 -19.96
N CYS A 352 -17.05 8.16 -19.63
CA CYS A 352 -18.44 7.70 -19.56
C CYS A 352 -19.25 8.39 -18.46
N LEU A 353 -18.61 8.73 -17.35
CA LEU A 353 -19.24 9.32 -16.15
C LEU A 353 -19.15 10.84 -16.08
N LYS A 354 -18.65 11.47 -17.15
CA LYS A 354 -18.62 12.93 -17.31
C LYS A 354 -20.00 13.51 -17.55
#